data_AF-A0A8H3QV37-F1
#
_entry.id   AF-A0A8H3QV37-F1
#
_cell.length_a   1.000
_cell.length_b   1.000
_cell.length_c   1.000
_cell.angle_alpha   90.00
_cell.angle_beta   90.00
_cell.angle_gamma   90.00
#
_symmetry.space_group_name_H-M   'P 1'
#
loop_
_entity.id
_entity.type
_entity.pdbx_description
1 polymer ?
#
loop_
_entity_poly.entity_id
_entity_poly.type
_entity_poly.pdbx_seq_one_letter_code
_entity_poly.pdbx_strand_id
1 'polypeptide(L)'
;MSDSASGSTVNIKTEIVRLVKDQGEKAELLSYFTKHKDQQDDALSDLNCFDTNENKLAYLRTFLKPGDFPNVTSLQRAIEDVRTELNLKMESGFKKVHNALETSLYSPGFVTETDKGKEVRDKGSEICFPLKVTESTKPHAPGKFSLPPNKNSTDVSEKDIQDYFMNECGVLRNYVPIKNKLKLTVEDTRNSPVLGTRKPDFVFIPKNSHLDYLNVMAIGEVKKRTGENFSNAQIGQAISFGEKLLQLQPRRSFVLVLLTNCITIDIYRVTRVDNHQKTQFTYEYVAPRPLEYNSTDDNGWKYMVTIMESSPQDLGWVEPSLKFDDNIITLTRAIGVGRTSIVYEGKHNNESVAVKMVKKADYLPCIKTEVDALKDLSKLGSPHIPRILFQNEDTLVMTPVGERINNLRKKDIKDIITTLQKVHSSGIIHRDLRKFNFLRNLDDLSENILIVDWGYSTNDSDSTTFAGALECMPDHILQSLINGEEIVYGPQVDLVCFVRSFYLMLHRPTLDRVPFDKDDNIKERAHILLNFWKDSKKSDVWNNIYEAIDSTSYDQLIRELERLF
;
A
#
# COMPACT_ATOMS: atom_id res chain seq x y z
N MET A 1 -13.62 -22.24 63.22
CA MET A 1 -13.30 -23.46 62.44
C MET A 1 -13.86 -23.22 61.04
N SER A 2 -13.07 -22.63 60.16
CA SER A 2 -12.13 -23.28 59.22
C SER A 2 -12.80 -23.55 57.87
N ASP A 3 -12.39 -22.74 56.89
CA ASP A 3 -12.11 -23.03 55.48
C ASP A 3 -12.90 -24.11 54.72
N SER A 4 -13.39 -23.74 53.54
CA SER A 4 -12.72 -24.19 52.31
C SER A 4 -13.10 -23.33 51.10
N ALA A 5 -12.06 -22.82 50.44
CA ALA A 5 -12.09 -22.18 49.15
C ALA A 5 -12.20 -23.22 48.01
N SER A 6 -12.91 -22.88 46.94
CA SER A 6 -12.51 -23.31 45.60
C SER A 6 -12.70 -22.14 44.63
N GLY A 7 -11.57 -21.62 44.15
CA GLY A 7 -11.53 -20.53 43.19
C GLY A 7 -11.86 -21.01 41.79
N SER A 8 -12.67 -20.24 41.07
CA SER A 8 -12.62 -20.20 39.61
C SER A 8 -11.97 -18.88 39.20
N THR A 9 -10.65 -18.87 39.14
CA THR A 9 -9.92 -17.87 38.38
C THR A 9 -10.29 -18.07 36.91
N VAL A 10 -11.27 -17.31 36.44
CA VAL A 10 -11.46 -17.08 35.01
C VAL A 10 -10.11 -16.59 34.50
N ASN A 11 -9.52 -17.33 33.57
CA ASN A 11 -8.20 -17.05 33.03
C ASN A 11 -8.22 -15.65 32.41
N ILE A 12 -7.58 -14.69 33.08
CA ILE A 12 -7.46 -13.28 32.69
C ILE A 12 -7.00 -13.15 31.24
N LYS A 13 -6.20 -14.10 30.73
CA LYS A 13 -5.75 -14.14 29.34
C LYS A 13 -6.88 -14.39 28.35
N THR A 14 -7.85 -15.23 28.70
CA THR A 14 -9.03 -15.54 27.88
C THR A 14 -10.00 -14.37 27.84
N GLU A 15 -10.16 -13.65 28.96
CA GLU A 15 -11.05 -12.48 29.04
C GLU A 15 -10.41 -11.24 28.39
N ILE A 16 -9.08 -11.10 28.45
CA ILE A 16 -8.33 -10.11 27.65
C ILE A 16 -8.50 -10.38 26.16
N VAL A 17 -8.42 -11.63 25.70
CA VAL A 17 -8.66 -11.99 24.29
C VAL A 17 -10.12 -11.71 23.87
N ARG A 18 -11.08 -11.84 24.79
CA ARG A 18 -12.49 -11.48 24.54
C ARG A 18 -12.69 -9.95 24.47
N LEU A 19 -12.02 -9.19 25.34
CA LEU A 19 -12.07 -7.72 25.40
C LEU A 19 -11.25 -7.02 24.31
N VAL A 20 -10.29 -7.71 23.67
CA VAL A 20 -9.52 -7.20 22.51
C VAL A 20 -10.37 -7.15 21.24
N LYS A 21 -11.57 -7.77 21.22
CA LYS A 21 -12.45 -7.76 20.04
C LYS A 21 -13.24 -6.46 19.82
N ASP A 22 -13.28 -5.54 20.77
CA ASP A 22 -14.08 -4.31 20.66
C ASP A 22 -13.24 -3.07 21.01
N GLN A 23 -12.47 -2.58 20.03
CA GLN A 23 -11.38 -1.61 20.23
C GLN A 23 -11.76 -0.12 20.07
N GLY A 24 -13.01 0.22 19.73
CA GLY A 24 -13.41 1.62 19.51
C GLY A 24 -13.64 2.40 20.81
N GLU A 25 -14.52 1.90 21.67
CA GLU A 25 -15.04 2.66 22.83
C GLU A 25 -14.00 2.85 23.96
N LYS A 26 -13.02 1.94 24.09
CA LYS A 26 -12.02 2.00 25.16
C LYS A 26 -11.02 3.14 24.98
N ALA A 27 -10.62 3.44 23.74
CA ALA A 27 -9.67 4.52 23.47
C ALA A 27 -10.30 5.90 23.69
N GLU A 28 -11.59 6.04 23.37
CA GLU A 28 -12.36 7.26 23.60
C GLU A 28 -12.64 7.49 25.09
N LEU A 29 -13.03 6.45 25.83
CA LEU A 29 -13.22 6.55 27.29
C LEU A 29 -11.91 6.87 28.01
N LEU A 30 -10.81 6.22 27.63
CA LEU A 30 -9.50 6.47 28.25
C LEU A 30 -8.98 7.88 27.93
N SER A 31 -9.19 8.36 26.70
CA SER A 31 -8.89 9.74 26.29
C SER A 31 -9.72 10.75 27.09
N TYR A 32 -11.02 10.49 27.26
CA TYR A 32 -11.95 11.34 28.03
C TYR A 32 -11.53 11.46 29.50
N PHE A 33 -11.28 10.34 30.20
CA PHE A 33 -10.86 10.36 31.61
C PHE A 33 -9.44 10.90 31.83
N THR A 34 -8.56 10.78 30.83
CA THR A 34 -7.22 11.40 30.89
C THR A 34 -7.30 12.91 30.72
N LYS A 35 -8.25 13.40 29.93
CA LYS A 35 -8.47 14.83 29.65
C LYS A 35 -9.19 15.56 30.79
N HIS A 36 -10.01 14.87 31.58
CA HIS A 36 -10.81 15.44 32.68
C HIS A 36 -10.33 15.01 34.07
N LYS A 37 -9.02 14.78 34.22
CA LYS A 37 -8.36 14.29 35.45
C LYS A 37 -8.65 15.13 36.70
N ASP A 38 -9.04 16.39 36.52
CA ASP A 38 -9.21 17.39 37.57
C ASP A 38 -10.70 17.57 37.98
N GLN A 39 -11.62 16.85 37.33
CA GLN A 39 -13.08 16.96 37.48
C GLN A 39 -13.72 15.57 37.65
N GLN A 40 -13.07 14.69 38.42
CA GLN A 40 -13.48 13.29 38.57
C GLN A 40 -14.92 13.10 39.11
N ASP A 41 -15.43 14.04 39.90
CA ASP A 41 -16.78 13.96 40.47
C ASP A 41 -17.89 14.37 39.46
N ASP A 42 -17.61 15.30 38.53
CA ASP A 42 -18.55 15.74 37.49
C ASP A 42 -18.62 14.77 36.30
N ALA A 43 -17.50 14.08 35.99
CA ALA A 43 -17.43 13.09 34.90
C ALA A 43 -18.31 11.83 35.16
N LEU A 44 -18.69 11.59 36.41
CA LEU A 44 -19.58 10.48 36.80
C LEU A 44 -21.06 10.85 36.73
N SER A 45 -21.43 12.14 36.82
CA SER A 45 -22.82 12.58 36.64
C SER A 45 -23.26 12.61 35.18
N ASP A 46 -22.33 12.89 34.25
CA ASP A 46 -22.59 12.94 32.80
C ASP A 46 -22.78 11.55 32.15
N LEU A 47 -22.39 10.48 32.86
CA LEU A 47 -22.64 9.09 32.44
C LEU A 47 -24.14 8.74 32.39
N ASN A 48 -25.01 9.52 33.04
CA ASN A 48 -26.47 9.37 32.95
C ASN A 48 -27.05 9.88 31.63
N CYS A 49 -26.29 10.64 30.82
CA CYS A 49 -26.72 11.13 29.52
C CYS A 49 -26.48 10.13 28.38
N PHE A 50 -25.76 9.03 28.64
CA PHE A 50 -25.61 7.93 27.71
C PHE A 50 -26.62 6.84 28.05
N ASP A 51 -27.56 6.59 27.15
CA ASP A 51 -28.58 5.53 27.27
C ASP A 51 -27.89 4.15 27.26
N THR A 52 -27.36 3.75 28.41
CA THR A 52 -26.54 2.55 28.56
C THR A 52 -27.02 1.71 29.74
N ASN A 53 -27.33 0.47 29.39
CA ASN A 53 -27.67 -0.69 30.23
C ASN A 53 -27.05 -0.64 31.65
N GLU A 54 -27.87 -0.66 32.71
CA GLU A 54 -27.45 -0.59 34.13
C GLU A 54 -26.33 -1.58 34.51
N ASN A 55 -26.25 -2.73 33.84
CA ASN A 55 -25.20 -3.72 34.08
C ASN A 55 -23.80 -3.25 33.64
N LYS A 56 -23.70 -2.39 32.60
CA LYS A 56 -22.42 -1.77 32.18
C LYS A 56 -21.94 -0.72 33.20
N LEU A 57 -22.88 0.01 33.81
CA LEU A 57 -22.57 1.06 34.80
C LEU A 57 -22.06 0.46 36.13
N ALA A 58 -22.62 -0.69 36.54
CA ALA A 58 -22.14 -1.44 37.70
C ALA A 58 -20.72 -2.00 37.51
N TYR A 59 -20.37 -2.40 36.28
CA TYR A 59 -19.04 -2.91 35.91
C TYR A 59 -17.95 -1.81 35.91
N LEU A 60 -18.27 -0.60 35.44
CA LEU A 60 -17.34 0.52 35.44
C LEU A 60 -17.03 1.02 36.86
N ARG A 61 -18.03 1.02 37.75
CA ARG A 61 -17.85 1.36 39.17
C ARG A 61 -16.94 0.39 39.93
N THR A 62 -16.83 -0.86 39.47
CA THR A 62 -15.96 -1.86 40.10
C THR A 62 -14.48 -1.71 39.69
N PHE A 63 -14.21 -1.10 38.54
CA PHE A 63 -12.84 -0.94 37.99
C PHE A 63 -12.09 0.29 38.53
N LEU A 64 -12.79 1.29 39.04
CA LEU A 64 -12.24 2.59 39.44
C LEU A 64 -11.94 2.72 40.95
N LYS A 65 -11.62 1.62 41.65
CA LYS A 65 -11.17 1.74 43.04
C LYS A 65 -9.74 2.31 43.10
N PRO A 66 -9.48 3.36 43.90
CA PRO A 66 -8.16 3.97 43.99
C PRO A 66 -7.23 3.06 44.80
N GLY A 67 -6.18 2.54 44.16
CA GLY A 67 -5.17 1.74 44.87
C GLY A 67 -4.11 1.07 44.00
N ASP A 68 -4.46 0.57 42.81
CA ASP A 68 -3.54 -0.29 42.04
C ASP A 68 -3.23 0.27 40.65
N PHE A 69 -2.35 1.27 40.57
CA PHE A 69 -1.69 1.63 39.31
C PHE A 69 -0.25 1.06 39.27
N PRO A 70 0.14 0.28 38.24
CA PRO A 70 1.47 -0.30 38.15
C PRO A 70 2.58 0.74 37.86
N ASN A 71 3.79 0.44 38.34
CA ASN A 71 5.01 1.27 38.26
C ASN A 71 5.28 1.83 36.84
N VAL A 72 5.62 3.11 36.77
CA VAL A 72 5.88 3.95 35.58
C VAL A 72 6.85 3.29 34.57
N THR A 73 7.87 2.56 35.03
CA THR A 73 8.84 1.89 34.13
C THR A 73 8.21 0.74 33.34
N SER A 74 7.21 0.06 33.92
CA SER A 74 6.44 -1.00 33.26
C SER A 74 5.50 -0.42 32.20
N LEU A 75 4.94 0.76 32.49
CA LEU A 75 4.08 1.51 31.58
C LEU A 75 4.87 2.05 30.38
N GLN A 76 6.08 2.56 30.59
CA GLN A 76 6.95 3.01 29.49
C GLN A 76 7.34 1.86 28.55
N ARG A 77 7.65 0.68 29.10
CA ARG A 77 7.97 -0.50 28.29
C ARG A 77 6.75 -0.99 27.50
N ALA A 78 5.58 -1.01 28.14
CA ALA A 78 4.32 -1.32 27.46
C ALA A 78 3.96 -0.28 26.38
N ILE A 79 4.27 1.00 26.59
CA ILE A 79 4.07 2.06 25.59
C ILE A 79 5.01 1.84 24.38
N GLU A 80 6.27 1.46 24.60
CA GLU A 80 7.22 1.22 23.50
C GLU A 80 6.88 -0.07 22.72
N ASP A 81 6.43 -1.12 23.42
CA ASP A 81 5.92 -2.33 22.80
C ASP A 81 4.64 -2.05 22.00
N VAL A 82 3.72 -1.24 22.54
CA VAL A 82 2.51 -0.78 21.85
C VAL A 82 2.84 0.12 20.68
N ARG A 83 3.85 0.99 20.76
CA ARG A 83 4.32 1.84 19.66
C ARG A 83 4.91 1.01 18.53
N THR A 84 5.71 -0.01 18.88
CA THR A 84 6.27 -0.96 17.91
C THR A 84 5.17 -1.80 17.26
N GLU A 85 4.20 -2.26 18.04
CA GLU A 85 3.04 -3.02 17.54
C GLU A 85 2.08 -2.14 16.72
N LEU A 86 1.93 -0.85 17.05
CA LEU A 86 1.20 0.14 16.26
C LEU A 86 1.91 0.42 14.94
N ASN A 87 3.23 0.58 14.91
CA ASN A 87 3.98 0.75 13.66
C ASN A 87 3.81 -0.47 12.74
N LEU A 88 3.89 -1.69 13.29
CA LEU A 88 3.63 -2.93 12.55
C LEU A 88 2.16 -3.06 12.08
N LYS A 89 1.20 -2.62 12.91
CA LYS A 89 -0.23 -2.64 12.58
C LYS A 89 -0.61 -1.53 11.59
N MET A 90 0.03 -0.36 11.64
CA MET A 90 -0.12 0.73 10.68
C MET A 90 0.38 0.28 9.32
N GLU A 91 1.56 -0.35 9.23
CA GLU A 91 2.01 -1.01 7.99
C GLU A 91 1.01 -2.07 7.49
N SER A 92 0.40 -2.84 8.40
CA SER A 92 -0.64 -3.82 8.04
C SER A 92 -1.97 -3.19 7.58
N GLY A 93 -2.32 -2.01 8.13
CA GLY A 93 -3.51 -1.23 7.82
C GLY A 93 -3.38 -0.53 6.48
N PHE A 94 -2.19 0.04 6.21
CA PHE A 94 -1.79 0.53 4.89
C PHE A 94 -1.87 -0.59 3.84
N LYS A 95 -1.37 -1.78 4.16
CA LYS A 95 -1.51 -2.97 3.30
C LYS A 95 -2.98 -3.30 3.02
N LYS A 96 -3.89 -3.33 4.00
CA LYS A 96 -5.31 -3.67 3.77
C LYS A 96 -6.04 -2.71 2.81
N VAL A 97 -5.77 -1.41 2.88
CA VAL A 97 -6.38 -0.42 1.95
C VAL A 97 -5.68 -0.45 0.59
N HIS A 98 -4.36 -0.72 0.57
CA HIS A 98 -3.60 -0.96 -0.66
C HIS A 98 -4.06 -2.25 -1.38
N ASN A 99 -4.49 -3.28 -0.64
CA ASN A 99 -4.98 -4.57 -1.16
C ASN A 99 -6.25 -4.43 -2.02
N ALA A 100 -7.19 -3.57 -1.63
CA ALA A 100 -8.45 -3.40 -2.36
C ALA A 100 -8.25 -2.71 -3.73
N LEU A 101 -7.24 -1.84 -3.84
CA LEU A 101 -6.86 -1.13 -5.07
C LEU A 101 -5.92 -1.96 -5.96
N GLU A 102 -4.99 -2.75 -5.40
CA GLU A 102 -4.10 -3.59 -6.23
C GLU A 102 -4.81 -4.74 -6.92
N THR A 103 -5.79 -5.36 -6.26
CA THR A 103 -6.52 -6.53 -6.80
C THR A 103 -7.32 -6.14 -8.06
N SER A 104 -7.78 -4.89 -8.15
CA SER A 104 -8.53 -4.38 -9.31
C SER A 104 -7.64 -3.75 -10.40
N LEU A 105 -6.48 -3.18 -10.04
CA LEU A 105 -5.63 -2.43 -10.99
C LEU A 105 -4.67 -3.29 -11.82
N TYR A 106 -4.34 -4.52 -11.36
CA TYR A 106 -3.33 -5.38 -11.98
C TYR A 106 -3.86 -6.74 -12.43
N SER A 107 -5.17 -6.87 -12.68
CA SER A 107 -5.73 -8.03 -13.37
C SER A 107 -5.87 -7.73 -14.87
N PRO A 108 -4.82 -7.90 -15.70
CA PRO A 108 -5.07 -8.21 -17.10
C PRO A 108 -5.79 -9.58 -17.08
N GLY A 109 -7.00 -9.62 -17.65
CA GLY A 109 -8.01 -10.65 -17.40
C GLY A 109 -7.47 -12.07 -17.16
N PHE A 110 -7.95 -12.71 -16.07
CA PHE A 110 -7.73 -14.09 -15.63
C PHE A 110 -6.83 -14.98 -16.50
N VAL A 111 -5.52 -14.68 -16.56
CA VAL A 111 -4.52 -15.68 -16.94
C VAL A 111 -4.17 -16.42 -15.67
N THR A 112 -4.51 -17.70 -15.61
CA THR A 112 -4.18 -18.52 -14.44
C THR A 112 -2.67 -18.68 -14.31
N GLU A 113 -2.15 -18.92 -13.11
CA GLU A 113 -0.73 -19.23 -12.91
C GLU A 113 -0.31 -20.44 -13.77
N THR A 114 -1.20 -21.42 -13.93
CA THR A 114 -0.98 -22.57 -14.82
C THR A 114 -0.78 -22.15 -16.28
N ASP A 115 -1.64 -21.26 -16.81
CA ASP A 115 -1.54 -20.82 -18.20
C ASP A 115 -0.30 -19.95 -18.43
N LYS A 116 0.09 -19.16 -17.42
CA LYS A 116 1.34 -18.41 -17.44
C LYS A 116 2.56 -19.33 -17.48
N GLY A 117 2.58 -20.39 -16.67
CA GLY A 117 3.68 -21.36 -16.73
C GLY A 117 3.76 -22.12 -18.05
N LYS A 118 2.61 -22.40 -18.69
CA LYS A 118 2.59 -22.95 -20.06
C LYS A 118 3.20 -21.96 -21.05
N GLU A 119 2.80 -20.69 -20.99
CA GLU A 119 3.36 -19.66 -21.87
C GLU A 119 4.88 -19.55 -21.74
N VAL A 120 5.41 -19.60 -20.52
CA VAL A 120 6.86 -19.56 -20.26
C VAL A 120 7.56 -20.78 -20.86
N ARG A 121 6.95 -21.96 -20.83
CA ARG A 121 7.52 -23.17 -21.46
C ARG A 121 7.43 -23.14 -22.98
N ASP A 122 6.31 -22.67 -23.52
CA ASP A 122 6.02 -22.73 -24.96
C ASP A 122 6.74 -21.63 -25.74
N LYS A 123 6.90 -20.45 -25.13
CA LYS A 123 7.50 -19.26 -25.76
C LYS A 123 8.84 -18.86 -25.18
N GLY A 124 9.22 -19.41 -24.02
CA GLY A 124 10.49 -19.09 -23.38
C GLY A 124 11.66 -19.69 -24.14
N SER A 125 12.78 -18.97 -24.16
CA SER A 125 14.01 -19.43 -24.81
C SER A 125 15.03 -19.90 -23.79
N GLU A 126 15.64 -21.05 -24.01
CA GLU A 126 16.75 -21.53 -23.19
C GLU A 126 18.00 -20.70 -23.44
N ILE A 127 18.68 -20.29 -22.36
CA ILE A 127 19.94 -19.54 -22.39
C ILE A 127 20.98 -20.17 -21.48
N CYS A 128 22.26 -19.92 -21.76
CA CYS A 128 23.32 -20.14 -20.79
C CYS A 128 23.12 -19.22 -19.57
N PHE A 129 23.69 -19.60 -18.42
CA PHE A 129 23.64 -18.74 -17.24
C PHE A 129 24.24 -17.36 -17.56
N PRO A 130 23.49 -16.26 -17.35
CA PRO A 130 23.83 -14.96 -17.95
C PRO A 130 24.95 -14.20 -17.22
N LEU A 131 25.52 -14.76 -16.16
CA LEU A 131 26.53 -14.12 -15.31
C LEU A 131 27.82 -14.92 -15.33
N LYS A 132 28.96 -14.24 -15.12
CA LYS A 132 30.25 -14.92 -14.95
C LYS A 132 30.24 -15.73 -13.65
N VAL A 133 30.26 -17.06 -13.79
CA VAL A 133 30.17 -18.00 -12.66
C VAL A 133 31.31 -17.77 -11.66
N THR A 134 30.96 -17.82 -10.37
CA THR A 134 31.89 -17.66 -9.25
C THR A 134 32.95 -18.77 -9.19
N GLU A 135 34.15 -18.38 -8.76
CA GLU A 135 35.24 -19.30 -8.39
C GLU A 135 35.20 -19.66 -6.89
N SER A 136 34.23 -19.11 -6.14
CA SER A 136 34.08 -19.39 -4.72
C SER A 136 33.74 -20.87 -4.46
N THR A 137 34.26 -21.40 -3.36
CA THR A 137 34.16 -22.82 -3.02
C THR A 137 33.57 -23.02 -1.64
N LYS A 138 32.90 -24.18 -1.44
CA LYS A 138 32.37 -24.59 -0.12
C LYS A 138 32.66 -26.06 0.13
N PRO A 139 33.82 -26.41 0.73
CA PRO A 139 34.22 -27.81 0.90
C PRO A 139 33.31 -28.56 1.88
N HIS A 140 32.89 -27.91 2.98
CA HIS A 140 32.15 -28.55 4.08
C HIS A 140 30.73 -27.99 4.22
N ALA A 141 29.78 -28.85 4.61
CA ALA A 141 28.46 -28.43 5.07
C ALA A 141 28.56 -27.77 6.47
N PRO A 142 27.57 -26.97 6.90
CA PRO A 142 26.36 -26.53 6.17
C PRO A 142 26.66 -25.45 5.12
N GLY A 143 25.67 -25.05 4.33
CA GLY A 143 25.78 -24.08 3.22
C GLY A 143 26.17 -24.69 1.87
N LYS A 144 25.99 -26.01 1.69
CA LYS A 144 26.27 -26.76 0.46
C LYS A 144 25.02 -27.29 -0.23
N PHE A 145 23.87 -27.22 0.43
CA PHE A 145 22.62 -27.84 0.04
C PHE A 145 22.72 -29.37 -0.15
N SER A 146 23.56 -30.05 0.65
CA SER A 146 23.85 -31.48 0.47
C SER A 146 22.79 -32.44 1.04
N LEU A 147 22.03 -32.00 2.05
CA LEU A 147 21.05 -32.81 2.78
C LEU A 147 19.68 -32.13 2.88
N PRO A 148 19.04 -31.77 1.75
CA PRO A 148 17.72 -31.19 1.78
C PRO A 148 16.70 -32.22 2.33
N PRO A 149 15.72 -31.79 3.14
CA PRO A 149 14.86 -32.70 3.87
C PRO A 149 14.00 -33.57 2.93
N ASN A 150 13.71 -33.07 1.73
CA ASN A 150 12.96 -33.75 0.67
C ASN A 150 13.82 -34.63 -0.26
N LYS A 151 15.11 -34.87 0.04
CA LYS A 151 15.99 -35.73 -0.79
C LYS A 151 15.49 -37.17 -0.84
N ASN A 152 15.10 -37.70 0.32
CA ASN A 152 14.71 -39.10 0.52
C ASN A 152 13.28 -39.29 1.02
N SER A 153 12.54 -38.20 1.27
CA SER A 153 11.15 -38.26 1.77
C SER A 153 10.27 -37.28 1.02
N THR A 154 9.09 -37.73 0.61
CA THR A 154 8.03 -36.89 0.06
C THR A 154 7.06 -36.39 1.15
N ASP A 155 7.16 -36.92 2.37
CA ASP A 155 6.37 -36.54 3.53
C ASP A 155 7.05 -35.44 4.36
N VAL A 156 7.47 -34.39 3.66
CA VAL A 156 8.09 -33.20 4.24
C VAL A 156 7.18 -32.00 3.94
N SER A 157 7.01 -31.10 4.90
CA SER A 157 6.22 -29.89 4.67
C SER A 157 7.00 -28.90 3.80
N GLU A 158 6.31 -28.07 3.01
CA GLU A 158 6.96 -27.00 2.23
C GLU A 158 7.73 -26.05 3.14
N LYS A 159 7.20 -25.79 4.33
CA LYS A 159 7.84 -24.98 5.37
C LYS A 159 9.21 -25.53 5.77
N ASP A 160 9.36 -26.83 5.96
CA ASP A 160 10.64 -27.43 6.35
C ASP A 160 11.70 -27.26 5.25
N ILE A 161 11.28 -27.32 3.98
CA ILE A 161 12.15 -27.10 2.82
C ILE A 161 12.58 -25.63 2.76
N GLN A 162 11.64 -24.70 2.96
CA GLN A 162 11.92 -23.27 3.04
C GLN A 162 12.85 -22.93 4.21
N ASP A 163 12.62 -23.51 5.40
CA ASP A 163 13.46 -23.31 6.59
C ASP A 163 14.88 -23.84 6.35
N TYR A 164 15.01 -25.01 5.72
CA TYR A 164 16.30 -25.54 5.30
C TYR A 164 17.02 -24.59 4.31
N PHE A 165 16.31 -24.10 3.29
CA PHE A 165 16.86 -23.15 2.32
C PHE A 165 17.43 -21.91 3.01
N MET A 166 16.64 -21.27 3.87
CA MET A 166 17.04 -20.06 4.56
C MET A 166 18.21 -20.30 5.53
N ASN A 167 18.26 -21.46 6.19
CA ASN A 167 19.39 -21.84 7.04
C ASN A 167 20.69 -21.98 6.24
N GLU A 168 20.65 -22.65 5.10
CA GLU A 168 21.82 -22.82 4.22
C GLU A 168 22.31 -21.45 3.68
N CYS A 169 21.40 -20.57 3.27
CA CYS A 169 21.72 -19.19 2.88
C CYS A 169 22.32 -18.38 4.06
N GLY A 170 21.78 -18.53 5.27
CA GLY A 170 22.29 -17.90 6.49
C GLY A 170 23.72 -18.33 6.83
N VAL A 171 24.06 -19.60 6.57
CA VAL A 171 25.44 -20.10 6.71
C VAL A 171 26.36 -19.46 5.69
N LEU A 172 25.94 -19.38 4.41
CA LEU A 172 26.73 -18.74 3.36
C LEU A 172 27.03 -17.27 3.67
N ARG A 173 26.03 -16.53 4.17
CA ARG A 173 26.17 -15.13 4.60
C ARG A 173 27.28 -14.93 5.63
N ASN A 174 27.53 -15.92 6.48
CA ASN A 174 28.51 -15.85 7.57
C ASN A 174 29.82 -16.59 7.28
N TYR A 175 29.91 -17.31 6.15
CA TYR A 175 31.08 -18.11 5.82
C TYR A 175 32.25 -17.23 5.35
N VAL A 176 33.28 -17.10 6.19
CA VAL A 176 34.41 -16.15 6.02
C VAL A 176 35.01 -16.13 4.60
N PRO A 177 35.27 -17.26 3.92
CA PRO A 177 35.86 -17.24 2.57
C PRO A 177 35.01 -16.57 1.50
N ILE A 178 33.68 -16.48 1.69
CA ILE A 178 32.74 -15.93 0.72
C ILE A 178 32.11 -14.62 1.23
N LYS A 179 31.90 -14.47 2.55
CA LYS A 179 31.19 -13.34 3.19
C LYS A 179 31.64 -11.96 2.71
N ASN A 180 32.93 -11.77 2.44
CA ASN A 180 33.49 -10.50 1.99
C ASN A 180 33.28 -10.22 0.50
N LYS A 181 33.02 -11.27 -0.31
CA LYS A 181 32.66 -11.16 -1.72
C LYS A 181 31.16 -10.96 -1.93
N LEU A 182 30.33 -11.41 -0.99
CA LEU A 182 28.89 -11.23 -1.05
C LEU A 182 28.52 -9.75 -1.03
N LYS A 183 27.83 -9.32 -2.09
CA LYS A 183 27.25 -7.98 -2.25
C LYS A 183 25.78 -7.98 -1.88
N LEU A 184 25.11 -9.13 -1.93
CA LEU A 184 23.71 -9.30 -1.62
C LEU A 184 23.49 -10.21 -0.42
N THR A 185 22.34 -10.07 0.23
CA THR A 185 21.80 -11.01 1.21
C THR A 185 20.49 -11.61 0.71
N VAL A 186 20.24 -12.85 1.12
CA VAL A 186 18.94 -13.51 0.91
C VAL A 186 18.10 -13.27 2.16
N GLU A 187 16.94 -12.66 1.98
CA GLU A 187 16.01 -12.34 3.07
C GLU A 187 14.74 -13.18 2.93
N ASP A 188 14.26 -13.70 4.06
CA ASP A 188 13.03 -14.49 4.15
C ASP A 188 11.81 -13.57 4.09
N THR A 189 10.98 -13.75 3.07
CA THR A 189 9.81 -12.90 2.81
C THR A 189 8.50 -13.67 2.79
N ARG A 190 8.49 -14.96 3.13
CA ARG A 190 7.27 -15.79 3.04
C ARG A 190 6.08 -15.26 3.84
N ASN A 191 6.36 -14.52 4.92
CA ASN A 191 5.35 -13.86 5.76
C ASN A 191 5.23 -12.36 5.50
N SER A 192 6.13 -11.78 4.71
CA SER A 192 6.20 -10.34 4.42
C SER A 192 5.75 -10.06 2.99
N PRO A 193 4.68 -9.30 2.78
CA PRO A 193 4.24 -8.95 1.44
C PRO A 193 5.10 -7.80 0.90
N VAL A 194 6.34 -8.15 0.52
CA VAL A 194 7.36 -7.20 0.06
C VAL A 194 7.01 -6.60 -1.30
N LEU A 195 6.24 -7.32 -2.13
CA LEU A 195 5.80 -6.84 -3.46
C LEU A 195 4.33 -6.36 -3.44
N GLY A 196 4.01 -5.45 -2.53
CA GLY A 196 2.64 -4.95 -2.32
C GLY A 196 1.82 -5.93 -1.50
N THR A 197 0.91 -6.68 -2.15
CA THR A 197 0.13 -7.77 -1.52
C THR A 197 0.81 -9.15 -1.58
N ARG A 198 1.83 -9.27 -2.44
CA ARG A 198 2.43 -10.53 -2.87
C ARG A 198 3.59 -10.93 -1.96
N LYS A 199 3.62 -12.20 -1.56
CA LYS A 199 4.59 -12.78 -0.62
C LYS A 199 5.44 -13.84 -1.34
N PRO A 200 6.54 -13.45 -2.00
CA PRO A 200 7.53 -14.42 -2.41
C PRO A 200 8.19 -15.07 -1.18
N ASP A 201 8.70 -16.28 -1.31
CA ASP A 201 9.37 -16.97 -0.22
C ASP A 201 10.67 -16.27 0.18
N PHE A 202 11.45 -15.80 -0.79
CA PHE A 202 12.68 -15.05 -0.53
C PHE A 202 13.02 -14.03 -1.62
N VAL A 203 13.85 -13.07 -1.25
CA VAL A 203 14.40 -12.05 -2.16
C VAL A 203 15.89 -11.85 -1.92
N PHE A 204 16.58 -11.36 -2.95
CA PHE A 204 17.95 -10.86 -2.84
C PHE A 204 17.92 -9.34 -2.73
N ILE A 205 18.61 -8.78 -1.73
CA ILE A 205 18.76 -7.33 -1.56
C ILE A 205 20.24 -6.96 -1.36
N PRO A 206 20.68 -5.71 -1.59
CA PRO A 206 22.01 -5.27 -1.21
C PRO A 206 22.30 -5.55 0.26
N LYS A 207 23.52 -6.00 0.51
CA LYS A 207 24.04 -6.17 1.86
C LYS A 207 23.96 -4.82 2.60
N ASN A 208 23.46 -4.85 3.83
CA ASN A 208 23.21 -3.68 4.67
C ASN A 208 22.10 -2.73 4.18
N SER A 209 21.25 -3.16 3.24
CA SER A 209 20.02 -2.44 2.92
C SER A 209 18.84 -2.93 3.76
N HIS A 210 17.76 -2.15 3.76
CA HIS A 210 16.48 -2.55 4.33
C HIS A 210 15.62 -3.27 3.29
N LEU A 211 14.69 -4.09 3.78
CA LEU A 211 13.75 -4.83 2.95
C LEU A 211 12.69 -3.87 2.38
N ASP A 212 12.83 -3.49 1.13
CA ASP A 212 11.85 -2.76 0.33
C ASP A 212 11.92 -3.28 -1.11
N TYR A 213 10.80 -3.26 -1.85
CA TYR A 213 10.81 -3.75 -3.24
C TYR A 213 11.76 -2.94 -4.13
N LEU A 214 12.05 -1.67 -3.83
CA LEU A 214 13.07 -0.89 -4.54
C LEU A 214 14.47 -1.48 -4.39
N ASN A 215 14.73 -2.23 -3.32
CA ASN A 215 16.02 -2.87 -3.07
C ASN A 215 16.07 -4.33 -3.54
N VAL A 216 14.96 -4.89 -4.03
CA VAL A 216 14.93 -6.27 -4.50
C VAL A 216 15.65 -6.41 -5.84
N MET A 217 16.69 -7.24 -5.85
CA MET A 217 17.59 -7.51 -6.97
C MET A 217 17.25 -8.79 -7.72
N ALA A 218 16.72 -9.77 -7.03
CA ALA A 218 16.21 -11.01 -7.60
C ALA A 218 15.18 -11.58 -6.62
N ILE A 219 14.32 -12.47 -7.11
CA ILE A 219 13.21 -13.03 -6.33
C ILE A 219 13.22 -14.54 -6.45
N GLY A 220 12.72 -15.25 -5.45
CA GLY A 220 12.57 -16.67 -5.59
C GLY A 220 11.49 -17.31 -4.74
N GLU A 221 11.19 -18.54 -5.14
CA GLU A 221 10.19 -19.42 -4.57
C GLU A 221 10.82 -20.76 -4.23
N VAL A 222 10.46 -21.30 -3.07
CA VAL A 222 10.85 -22.63 -2.63
C VAL A 222 9.62 -23.52 -2.61
N LYS A 223 9.58 -24.53 -3.48
CA LYS A 223 8.41 -25.40 -3.64
C LYS A 223 8.68 -26.82 -3.21
N LYS A 224 7.64 -27.47 -2.69
CA LYS A 224 7.65 -28.92 -2.47
C LYS A 224 7.81 -29.67 -3.80
N ARG A 225 8.55 -30.77 -3.73
CA ARG A 225 8.72 -31.70 -4.85
C ARG A 225 7.41 -32.43 -5.14
N THR A 226 6.86 -32.21 -6.33
CA THR A 226 5.65 -32.87 -6.84
C THR A 226 5.94 -33.78 -8.05
N GLY A 227 7.18 -33.73 -8.57
CA GLY A 227 7.68 -34.51 -9.71
C GLY A 227 9.17 -34.28 -9.95
N GLU A 228 9.68 -34.63 -11.13
CA GLU A 228 11.06 -34.30 -11.55
C GLU A 228 11.22 -32.81 -11.87
N ASN A 229 10.21 -32.22 -12.53
CA ASN A 229 10.19 -30.81 -12.93
C ASN A 229 9.09 -30.05 -12.17
N PHE A 230 9.24 -28.74 -12.02
CA PHE A 230 8.19 -27.89 -11.47
C PHE A 230 6.95 -27.86 -12.37
N SER A 231 5.76 -27.85 -11.76
CA SER A 231 4.51 -27.75 -12.52
C SER A 231 4.36 -26.37 -13.17
N ASN A 232 3.50 -26.28 -14.18
CA ASN A 232 3.20 -24.98 -14.82
C ASN A 232 2.64 -23.96 -13.81
N ALA A 233 1.85 -24.41 -12.83
CA ALA A 233 1.36 -23.52 -11.77
C ALA A 233 2.52 -22.94 -10.93
N GLN A 234 3.49 -23.78 -10.54
CA GLN A 234 4.65 -23.34 -9.76
C GLN A 234 5.53 -22.36 -10.54
N ILE A 235 5.76 -22.63 -11.83
CA ILE A 235 6.50 -21.73 -12.73
C ILE A 235 5.76 -20.39 -12.87
N GLY A 236 4.47 -20.44 -13.20
CA GLY A 236 3.69 -19.22 -13.40
C GLY A 236 3.54 -18.38 -12.14
N GLN A 237 3.45 -19.01 -10.96
CA GLN A 237 3.49 -18.31 -9.68
C GLN A 237 4.81 -17.54 -9.51
N ALA A 238 5.95 -18.21 -9.66
CA ALA A 238 7.27 -17.60 -9.54
C ALA A 238 7.47 -16.45 -10.55
N ILE A 239 7.12 -16.67 -11.81
CA ILE A 239 7.20 -15.66 -12.88
C ILE A 239 6.32 -14.45 -12.59
N SER A 240 5.11 -14.67 -12.03
CA SER A 240 4.21 -13.57 -11.67
C SER A 240 4.82 -12.61 -10.65
N PHE A 241 5.71 -13.09 -9.77
CA PHE A 241 6.42 -12.22 -8.84
C PHE A 241 7.51 -11.39 -9.55
N GLY A 242 8.22 -11.98 -10.52
CA GLY A 242 9.16 -11.24 -11.37
C GLY A 242 8.48 -10.11 -12.15
N GLU A 243 7.35 -10.39 -12.81
CA GLU A 243 6.56 -9.37 -13.51
C GLU A 243 6.08 -8.27 -12.55
N LYS A 244 5.57 -8.66 -11.38
CA LYS A 244 5.10 -7.71 -10.36
C LYS A 244 6.22 -6.80 -9.89
N LEU A 245 7.43 -7.33 -9.68
CA LEU A 245 8.57 -6.51 -9.30
C LEU A 245 8.92 -5.49 -10.40
N LEU A 246 8.95 -5.90 -11.67
CA LEU A 246 9.23 -4.98 -12.79
C LEU A 246 8.16 -3.89 -12.95
N GLN A 247 6.92 -4.17 -12.57
CA GLN A 247 5.87 -3.15 -12.50
C GLN A 247 6.08 -2.15 -11.36
N LEU A 248 6.69 -2.58 -10.25
CA LEU A 248 7.01 -1.72 -9.10
C LEU A 248 8.34 -0.96 -9.25
N GLN A 249 9.24 -1.47 -10.09
CA GLN A 249 10.53 -0.88 -10.47
C GLN A 249 10.51 -0.45 -11.94
N PRO A 250 9.78 0.63 -12.31
CA PRO A 250 9.41 0.84 -13.70
C PRO A 250 10.57 1.15 -14.65
N ARG A 251 11.72 1.55 -14.13
CA ARG A 251 12.94 1.83 -14.91
C ARG A 251 13.80 0.58 -15.15
N ARG A 252 13.43 -0.55 -14.56
CA ARG A 252 14.16 -1.80 -14.67
C ARG A 252 13.70 -2.61 -15.88
N SER A 253 14.65 -3.10 -16.67
CA SER A 253 14.36 -3.84 -17.90
C SER A 253 14.22 -5.34 -17.68
N PHE A 254 14.90 -5.96 -16.71
CA PHE A 254 14.75 -7.39 -16.44
C PHE A 254 15.01 -7.74 -14.97
N VAL A 255 14.54 -8.91 -14.54
CA VAL A 255 14.81 -9.49 -13.23
C VAL A 255 15.06 -11.00 -13.34
N LEU A 256 15.94 -11.53 -12.49
CA LEU A 256 16.10 -12.97 -12.30
C LEU A 256 15.11 -13.52 -11.27
N VAL A 257 14.43 -14.61 -11.62
CA VAL A 257 13.48 -15.35 -10.79
C VAL A 257 14.03 -16.75 -10.55
N LEU A 258 14.17 -17.15 -9.30
CA LEU A 258 14.68 -18.46 -8.89
C LEU A 258 13.54 -19.33 -8.39
N LEU A 259 13.46 -20.56 -8.88
CA LEU A 259 12.51 -21.56 -8.39
C LEU A 259 13.30 -22.79 -7.96
N THR A 260 13.16 -23.20 -6.70
CA THR A 260 13.95 -24.31 -6.15
C THR A 260 13.14 -25.21 -5.25
N ASN A 261 13.56 -26.46 -5.13
CA ASN A 261 13.08 -27.42 -4.13
C ASN A 261 14.22 -27.84 -3.19
N CYS A 262 15.31 -27.06 -3.14
CA CYS A 262 16.58 -27.34 -2.47
C CYS A 262 17.42 -28.49 -3.02
N ILE A 263 16.96 -29.20 -4.05
CA ILE A 263 17.71 -30.25 -4.77
C ILE A 263 18.14 -29.73 -6.14
N THR A 264 17.21 -29.09 -6.86
CA THR A 264 17.42 -28.42 -8.13
C THR A 264 17.04 -26.95 -8.04
N ILE A 265 17.60 -26.15 -8.93
CA ILE A 265 17.25 -24.75 -9.11
C ILE A 265 17.02 -24.46 -10.60
N ASP A 266 15.90 -23.79 -10.86
CA ASP A 266 15.50 -23.27 -12.16
C ASP A 266 15.61 -21.75 -12.08
N ILE A 267 16.27 -21.15 -13.05
CA ILE A 267 16.48 -19.69 -13.09
C ILE A 267 15.83 -19.16 -14.35
N TYR A 268 14.95 -18.18 -14.17
CA TYR A 268 14.28 -17.49 -15.26
C TYR A 268 14.74 -16.04 -15.31
N ARG A 269 14.84 -15.50 -16.50
CA ARG A 269 15.01 -14.07 -16.75
C ARG A 269 13.71 -13.53 -17.33
N VAL A 270 13.05 -12.69 -16.55
CA VAL A 270 11.84 -11.99 -16.98
C VAL A 270 12.26 -10.62 -17.49
N THR A 271 11.96 -10.32 -18.75
CA THR A 271 12.33 -9.05 -19.38
C THR A 271 11.06 -8.26 -19.70
N ARG A 272 11.05 -6.99 -19.30
CA ARG A 272 10.01 -6.02 -19.60
C ARG A 272 10.16 -5.54 -21.03
N VAL A 273 9.05 -5.57 -21.77
CA VAL A 273 8.94 -5.01 -23.12
C VAL A 273 7.80 -4.00 -23.10
N ASP A 274 8.15 -2.73 -23.05
CA ASP A 274 7.16 -1.65 -23.15
C ASP A 274 6.86 -1.32 -24.60
N ASN A 275 5.57 -1.30 -24.92
CA ASN A 275 5.06 -0.65 -26.12
C ASN A 275 4.09 0.47 -25.67
N HIS A 276 3.82 1.44 -26.54
CA HIS A 276 2.99 2.62 -26.28
C HIS A 276 1.64 2.28 -25.61
N GLN A 277 1.06 1.11 -25.89
CA GLN A 277 -0.27 0.70 -25.38
C GLN A 277 -0.23 -0.30 -24.22
N LYS A 278 0.86 -1.07 -24.05
CA LYS A 278 0.90 -2.18 -23.07
C LYS A 278 2.32 -2.55 -22.67
N THR A 279 2.53 -2.74 -21.36
CA THR A 279 3.70 -3.45 -20.84
C THR A 279 3.49 -4.95 -21.02
N GLN A 280 4.39 -5.58 -21.77
CA GLN A 280 4.46 -7.02 -21.97
C GLN A 280 5.74 -7.58 -21.33
N PHE A 281 5.82 -8.90 -21.22
CA PHE A 281 6.98 -9.59 -20.67
C PHE A 281 7.41 -10.71 -21.60
N THR A 282 8.73 -10.88 -21.70
CA THR A 282 9.36 -12.03 -22.37
C THR A 282 10.15 -12.84 -21.35
N TYR A 283 10.34 -14.11 -21.66
CA TYR A 283 10.90 -15.08 -20.71
C TYR A 283 12.06 -15.82 -21.35
N GLU A 284 13.18 -15.88 -20.64
CA GLU A 284 14.30 -16.76 -20.93
C GLU A 284 14.52 -17.67 -19.71
N TYR A 285 15.06 -18.86 -19.89
CA TYR A 285 15.33 -19.77 -18.78
C TYR A 285 16.70 -20.44 -18.90
N VAL A 286 17.32 -20.71 -17.77
CA VAL A 286 18.53 -21.52 -17.66
C VAL A 286 18.11 -22.95 -17.35
N ALA A 287 18.70 -23.93 -18.04
CA ALA A 287 18.44 -25.34 -17.77
C ALA A 287 18.59 -25.68 -16.28
N PRO A 288 17.67 -26.50 -15.70
CA PRO A 288 17.73 -26.89 -14.29
C PRO A 288 19.09 -27.46 -13.89
N ARG A 289 19.62 -27.02 -12.75
CA ARG A 289 20.91 -27.52 -12.21
C ARG A 289 20.76 -28.05 -10.78
N PRO A 290 21.57 -29.06 -10.39
CA PRO A 290 21.64 -29.47 -8.98
C PRO A 290 22.07 -28.31 -8.10
N LEU A 291 21.35 -28.03 -7.02
CA LEU A 291 21.69 -26.97 -6.06
C LEU A 291 22.81 -27.40 -5.11
N GLU A 292 23.14 -28.69 -5.04
CA GLU A 292 24.26 -29.19 -4.22
C GLU A 292 25.60 -28.69 -4.78
N TYR A 293 26.48 -28.19 -3.90
CA TYR A 293 27.81 -27.75 -4.29
C TYR A 293 28.67 -28.92 -4.79
N ASN A 294 29.18 -28.79 -6.01
CA ASN A 294 30.27 -29.61 -6.55
C ASN A 294 31.44 -28.71 -7.03
N SER A 295 32.69 -29.14 -6.81
CA SER A 295 33.88 -28.40 -7.25
C SER A 295 34.15 -28.53 -8.76
N THR A 296 33.76 -29.64 -9.39
CA THR A 296 34.21 -29.99 -10.75
C THR A 296 33.42 -29.31 -11.87
N ASP A 297 32.14 -29.01 -11.63
CA ASP A 297 31.22 -28.53 -12.67
C ASP A 297 30.49 -27.26 -12.25
N ASP A 298 29.91 -26.56 -13.23
CA ASP A 298 28.91 -25.53 -12.99
C ASP A 298 27.63 -26.18 -12.48
N ASN A 299 27.16 -25.70 -11.33
CA ASN A 299 26.00 -26.23 -10.63
C ASN A 299 25.17 -25.07 -10.07
N GLY A 300 23.97 -25.39 -9.62
CA GLY A 300 23.00 -24.45 -9.07
C GLY A 300 23.53 -23.69 -7.86
N TRP A 301 24.37 -24.31 -7.03
CA TRP A 301 25.03 -23.62 -5.92
C TRP A 301 25.87 -22.46 -6.42
N LYS A 302 26.72 -22.72 -7.43
CA LYS A 302 27.59 -21.69 -8.02
C LYS A 302 26.77 -20.59 -8.65
N TYR A 303 25.64 -20.90 -9.31
CA TYR A 303 24.75 -19.87 -9.85
C TYR A 303 24.15 -18.99 -8.76
N MET A 304 23.65 -19.58 -7.67
CA MET A 304 23.10 -18.84 -6.55
C MET A 304 24.15 -17.94 -5.89
N VAL A 305 25.35 -18.47 -5.61
CA VAL A 305 26.45 -17.67 -5.02
C VAL A 305 26.92 -16.59 -5.99
N THR A 306 26.95 -16.87 -7.29
CA THR A 306 27.26 -15.85 -8.31
C THR A 306 26.28 -14.69 -8.24
N ILE A 307 24.97 -14.96 -8.14
CA ILE A 307 23.95 -13.92 -7.96
C ILE A 307 24.24 -13.11 -6.70
N MET A 308 24.58 -13.76 -5.58
CA MET A 308 24.89 -13.07 -4.32
C MET A 308 26.18 -12.22 -4.36
N GLU A 309 27.16 -12.57 -5.22
CA GLU A 309 28.40 -11.82 -5.46
C GLU A 309 28.27 -10.74 -6.56
N SER A 310 27.18 -10.78 -7.33
CA SER A 310 26.94 -9.89 -8.47
C SER A 310 26.67 -8.46 -8.03
N SER A 311 27.11 -7.49 -8.84
CA SER A 311 26.74 -6.10 -8.60
C SER A 311 25.25 -5.87 -8.95
N PRO A 312 24.62 -4.83 -8.39
CA PRO A 312 23.26 -4.47 -8.79
C PRO A 312 23.09 -4.30 -10.31
N GLN A 313 24.09 -3.72 -10.99
CA GLN A 313 24.09 -3.48 -12.43
C GLN A 313 24.06 -4.79 -13.23
N ASP A 314 24.83 -5.80 -12.80
CA ASP A 314 24.85 -7.12 -13.45
C ASP A 314 23.47 -7.81 -13.41
N LEU A 315 22.68 -7.50 -12.39
CA LEU A 315 21.31 -8.01 -12.21
C LEU A 315 20.25 -7.13 -12.86
N GLY A 316 20.66 -6.11 -13.62
CA GLY A 316 19.77 -5.16 -14.28
C GLY A 316 19.09 -4.20 -13.32
N TRP A 317 19.48 -4.16 -12.04
CA TRP A 317 18.92 -3.22 -11.10
C TRP A 317 19.37 -1.80 -11.39
N VAL A 318 18.41 -0.89 -11.34
CA VAL A 318 18.61 0.53 -11.57
C VAL A 318 18.48 1.22 -10.22
N GLU A 319 19.46 2.04 -9.88
CA GLU A 319 19.44 2.81 -8.65
C GLU A 319 18.14 3.64 -8.59
N PRO A 320 17.42 3.63 -7.46
CA PRO A 320 16.17 4.33 -7.31
C PRO A 320 16.44 5.82 -7.05
N SER A 321 17.21 6.46 -7.93
CA SER A 321 17.55 7.89 -7.86
C SER A 321 17.12 8.60 -9.15
N LEU A 322 16.60 9.82 -9.00
CA LEU A 322 16.18 10.68 -10.10
C LEU A 322 17.05 11.92 -10.12
N LYS A 323 17.52 12.30 -11.31
CA LYS A 323 18.35 13.48 -11.51
C LYS A 323 17.53 14.58 -12.18
N PHE A 324 17.51 15.76 -11.56
CA PHE A 324 16.90 16.98 -12.06
C PHE A 324 17.97 18.08 -12.07
N ASP A 325 18.59 18.30 -13.23
CA ASP A 325 19.78 19.15 -13.37
C ASP A 325 20.88 18.73 -12.36
N ASP A 326 21.25 19.61 -11.43
CA ASP A 326 22.23 19.35 -10.38
C ASP A 326 21.65 18.69 -9.11
N ASN A 327 20.33 18.46 -9.08
CA ASN A 327 19.63 17.86 -7.95
C ASN A 327 19.44 16.36 -8.12
N ILE A 328 19.59 15.62 -7.02
CA ILE A 328 19.33 14.18 -6.97
C ILE A 328 18.26 13.91 -5.92
N ILE A 329 17.25 13.14 -6.32
CA ILE A 329 16.17 12.65 -5.45
C ILE A 329 16.36 11.14 -5.30
N THR A 330 16.61 10.68 -4.09
CA THR A 330 16.70 9.23 -3.81
C THR A 330 15.34 8.73 -3.36
N LEU A 331 14.72 7.83 -4.12
CA LEU A 331 13.46 7.19 -3.73
C LEU A 331 13.73 6.22 -2.58
N THR A 332 12.84 6.24 -1.60
CA THR A 332 12.96 5.47 -0.36
C THR A 332 11.96 4.32 -0.32
N ARG A 333 10.69 4.57 -0.66
CA ARG A 333 9.60 3.56 -0.66
C ARG A 333 8.39 4.04 -1.47
N ALA A 334 7.49 3.15 -1.90
CA ALA A 334 6.16 3.58 -2.38
C ALA A 334 5.29 4.02 -1.21
N ILE A 335 4.54 5.08 -1.46
CA ILE A 335 3.50 5.58 -0.55
C ILE A 335 2.12 5.62 -1.23
N GLY A 336 2.04 5.44 -2.54
CA GLY A 336 0.77 5.33 -3.26
C GLY A 336 0.88 4.65 -4.62
N VAL A 337 -0.14 3.89 -5.00
CA VAL A 337 -0.25 3.29 -6.34
C VAL A 337 -1.65 3.58 -6.88
N GLY A 338 -1.72 4.41 -7.91
CA GLY A 338 -2.97 4.80 -8.58
C GLY A 338 -3.14 4.14 -9.95
N ARG A 339 -4.20 4.49 -10.67
CA ARG A 339 -4.41 4.04 -12.05
C ARG A 339 -3.37 4.64 -13.00
N THR A 340 -3.10 5.93 -12.82
CA THR A 340 -2.26 6.77 -13.71
C THR A 340 -0.78 6.73 -13.32
N SER A 341 -0.48 6.67 -12.02
CA SER A 341 0.87 6.85 -11.48
C SER A 341 1.19 5.91 -10.31
N ILE A 342 2.48 5.86 -9.97
CA ILE A 342 3.01 5.38 -8.69
C ILE A 342 3.58 6.59 -7.95
N VAL A 343 3.37 6.67 -6.64
CA VAL A 343 3.89 7.72 -5.78
C VAL A 343 4.86 7.11 -4.79
N TYR A 344 6.07 7.66 -4.75
CA TYR A 344 7.14 7.28 -3.85
C TYR A 344 7.40 8.38 -2.82
N GLU A 345 7.83 8.01 -1.63
CA GLU A 345 8.59 8.91 -0.77
C GLU A 345 10.04 8.95 -1.29
N GLY A 346 10.59 10.13 -1.45
CA GLY A 346 11.99 10.37 -1.80
C GLY A 346 12.67 11.28 -0.78
N LYS A 347 13.99 11.37 -0.87
CA LYS A 347 14.81 12.30 -0.10
C LYS A 347 15.50 13.30 -1.00
N HIS A 348 15.38 14.58 -0.66
CA HIS A 348 16.11 15.68 -1.28
C HIS A 348 16.72 16.53 -0.17
N ASN A 349 18.04 16.70 -0.14
CA ASN A 349 18.74 17.45 0.91
C ASN A 349 18.34 17.02 2.35
N ASN A 350 18.15 15.72 2.57
CA ASN A 350 17.64 15.09 3.80
C ASN A 350 16.17 15.39 4.17
N GLU A 351 15.45 16.15 3.36
CA GLU A 351 14.01 16.37 3.52
C GLU A 351 13.21 15.33 2.73
N SER A 352 12.10 14.87 3.31
CA SER A 352 11.18 13.94 2.63
C SER A 352 10.34 14.69 1.58
N VAL A 353 10.24 14.09 0.38
CA VAL A 353 9.48 14.62 -0.76
C VAL A 353 8.58 13.54 -1.35
N ALA A 354 7.46 13.92 -1.95
CA ALA A 354 6.59 13.01 -2.67
C ALA A 354 6.97 12.99 -4.15
N VAL A 355 7.21 11.82 -4.73
CA VAL A 355 7.61 11.65 -6.13
C VAL A 355 6.54 10.85 -6.86
N LYS A 356 5.76 11.52 -7.70
CA LYS A 356 4.72 10.91 -8.55
C LYS A 356 5.31 10.60 -9.93
N MET A 357 5.31 9.32 -10.31
CA MET A 357 5.82 8.84 -11.60
C MET A 357 4.69 8.21 -12.41
N VAL A 358 4.59 8.57 -13.69
CA VAL A 358 3.58 8.04 -14.62
C VAL A 358 3.82 6.56 -14.91
N LYS A 359 2.73 5.77 -14.95
CA LYS A 359 2.81 4.32 -15.26
C LYS A 359 2.94 4.01 -16.75
N LYS A 360 2.32 4.83 -17.61
CA LYS A 360 2.20 4.61 -19.06
C LYS A 360 2.13 5.93 -19.82
N ALA A 361 2.61 5.94 -21.06
CA ALA A 361 2.59 7.11 -21.93
C ALA A 361 1.18 7.75 -22.07
N ASP A 362 0.12 6.93 -22.14
CA ASP A 362 -1.27 7.40 -22.22
C ASP A 362 -1.71 8.28 -21.05
N TYR A 363 -0.99 8.23 -19.92
CA TYR A 363 -1.28 9.03 -18.72
C TYR A 363 -0.37 10.25 -18.56
N LEU A 364 0.56 10.51 -19.50
CA LEU A 364 1.34 11.75 -19.53
C LEU A 364 0.46 13.01 -19.54
N PRO A 365 -0.68 13.06 -20.26
CA PRO A 365 -1.59 14.21 -20.19
C PRO A 365 -2.06 14.52 -18.76
N CYS A 366 -2.34 13.51 -17.93
CA CYS A 366 -2.78 13.70 -16.55
C CYS A 366 -1.70 14.38 -15.69
N ILE A 367 -0.42 14.00 -15.84
CA ILE A 367 0.67 14.68 -15.12
C ILE A 367 0.86 16.11 -15.62
N LYS A 368 0.71 16.34 -16.93
CA LYS A 368 0.79 17.69 -17.49
C LYS A 368 -0.31 18.59 -16.91
N THR A 369 -1.55 18.12 -16.90
CA THR A 369 -2.69 18.83 -16.29
C THR A 369 -2.43 19.15 -14.82
N GLU A 370 -1.93 18.19 -14.04
CA GLU A 370 -1.61 18.39 -12.62
C GLU A 370 -0.50 19.43 -12.42
N VAL A 371 0.54 19.39 -13.23
CA VAL A 371 1.64 20.37 -13.22
C VAL A 371 1.12 21.78 -13.52
N ASP A 372 0.32 21.93 -14.57
CA ASP A 372 -0.20 23.23 -14.99
C ASP A 372 -1.12 23.81 -13.91
N ALA A 373 -2.04 22.99 -13.36
CA ALA A 373 -2.90 23.38 -12.25
C ALA A 373 -2.11 23.80 -11.00
N LEU A 374 -1.13 22.99 -10.57
CA LEU A 374 -0.33 23.30 -9.38
C LEU A 374 0.54 24.55 -9.56
N LYS A 375 1.03 24.83 -10.77
CA LYS A 375 1.73 26.09 -11.07
C LYS A 375 0.81 27.29 -10.89
N ASP A 376 -0.42 27.23 -11.36
CA ASP A 376 -1.39 28.31 -11.18
C ASP A 376 -1.81 28.46 -9.71
N LEU A 377 -2.09 27.34 -9.05
CA LEU A 377 -2.50 27.33 -7.64
C LEU A 377 -1.39 27.75 -6.68
N SER A 378 -0.12 27.66 -7.08
CA SER A 378 1.01 28.16 -6.29
C SER A 378 0.88 29.65 -5.95
N LYS A 379 0.21 30.44 -6.81
CA LYS A 379 -0.06 31.87 -6.63
C LYS A 379 -0.96 32.15 -5.42
N LEU A 380 -1.73 31.16 -4.96
CA LEU A 380 -2.62 31.29 -3.81
C LEU A 380 -1.86 31.24 -2.48
N GLY A 381 -0.62 30.74 -2.46
CA GLY A 381 0.16 30.56 -1.23
C GLY A 381 -0.54 29.71 -0.16
N SER A 382 -1.45 28.81 -0.56
CA SER A 382 -2.23 28.01 0.38
C SER A 382 -1.37 26.87 0.95
N PRO A 383 -1.32 26.69 2.28
CA PRO A 383 -0.64 25.54 2.88
C PRO A 383 -1.40 24.22 2.66
N HIS A 384 -2.61 24.28 2.08
CA HIS A 384 -3.46 23.12 1.79
C HIS A 384 -3.25 22.56 0.38
N ILE A 385 -2.32 23.11 -0.40
CA ILE A 385 -2.02 22.68 -1.78
C ILE A 385 -0.53 22.30 -1.86
N PRO A 386 -0.17 21.13 -2.41
CA PRO A 386 1.21 20.74 -2.60
C PRO A 386 2.00 21.73 -3.45
N ARG A 387 3.27 21.91 -3.13
CA ARG A 387 4.20 22.71 -3.92
C ARG A 387 5.07 21.81 -4.78
N ILE A 388 5.22 22.16 -6.05
CA ILE A 388 6.18 21.53 -6.98
C ILE A 388 7.60 21.93 -6.57
N LEU A 389 8.49 20.94 -6.44
CA LEU A 389 9.93 21.13 -6.29
C LEU A 389 10.65 20.90 -7.61
N PHE A 390 10.35 19.78 -8.27
CA PHE A 390 10.96 19.37 -9.54
C PHE A 390 9.92 18.72 -10.44
N GLN A 391 10.14 18.78 -11.74
CA GLN A 391 9.29 18.13 -12.73
C GLN A 391 10.06 17.83 -14.01
N ASN A 392 9.64 16.79 -14.71
CA ASN A 392 10.02 16.50 -16.10
C ASN A 392 8.78 15.93 -16.83
N GLU A 393 8.96 15.26 -17.97
CA GLU A 393 7.82 14.76 -18.78
C GLU A 393 6.94 13.73 -18.05
N ASP A 394 7.53 12.83 -17.25
CA ASP A 394 6.85 11.68 -16.65
C ASP A 394 6.85 11.65 -15.12
N THR A 395 7.47 12.65 -14.49
CA THR A 395 7.71 12.69 -13.05
C THR A 395 7.44 14.07 -12.46
N LEU A 396 6.75 14.09 -11.33
CA LEU A 396 6.42 15.27 -10.53
C LEU A 396 6.88 15.07 -9.08
N VAL A 397 7.73 15.97 -8.58
CA VAL A 397 8.25 15.97 -7.20
C VAL A 397 7.61 17.11 -6.41
N MET A 398 7.02 16.79 -5.26
CA MET A 398 6.19 17.70 -4.46
C MET A 398 6.52 17.65 -2.96
N THR A 399 6.09 18.69 -2.25
CA THR A 399 6.12 18.79 -0.78
C THR A 399 4.82 19.45 -0.27
N PRO A 400 4.31 19.12 0.93
CA PRO A 400 4.81 18.11 1.88
C PRO A 400 4.49 16.67 1.45
N VAL A 401 5.16 15.70 2.09
CA VAL A 401 4.70 14.30 2.13
C VAL A 401 3.57 14.21 3.14
N GLY A 402 2.50 13.50 2.79
CA GLY A 402 1.36 13.28 3.68
C GLY A 402 0.81 11.87 3.57
N GLU A 403 0.03 11.48 4.57
CA GLU A 403 -0.62 10.19 4.67
C GLU A 403 -2.13 10.34 4.52
N ARG A 404 -2.77 9.29 3.99
CA ARG A 404 -4.24 9.26 3.82
C ARG A 404 -4.92 9.30 5.18
N ILE A 405 -5.89 10.19 5.32
CA ILE A 405 -6.68 10.30 6.54
C ILE A 405 -7.91 9.38 6.49
N ASN A 406 -8.33 8.89 7.65
CA ASN A 406 -9.55 8.09 7.78
C ASN A 406 -10.78 8.94 8.04
N ASN A 407 -10.62 10.05 8.78
CA ASN A 407 -11.68 10.97 9.19
C ASN A 407 -11.17 12.41 9.12
N LEU A 408 -12.07 13.36 8.87
CA LEU A 408 -11.78 14.80 8.97
C LEU A 408 -11.93 15.28 10.41
N ARG A 409 -11.20 16.33 10.77
CA ARG A 409 -11.40 17.19 11.95
C ARG A 409 -12.35 18.31 11.57
N LYS A 410 -13.04 18.88 12.56
CA LYS A 410 -13.90 20.07 12.37
C LYS A 410 -13.18 21.20 11.63
N LYS A 411 -11.94 21.53 12.03
CA LYS A 411 -11.11 22.55 11.36
C LYS A 411 -10.88 22.26 9.87
N ASP A 412 -10.74 20.99 9.49
CA ASP A 412 -10.44 20.63 8.10
C ASP A 412 -11.58 21.01 7.15
N ILE A 413 -12.84 21.00 7.63
CA ILE A 413 -14.00 21.41 6.85
C ILE A 413 -13.81 22.84 6.34
N LYS A 414 -13.50 23.76 7.26
CA LYS A 414 -13.26 25.16 6.96
C LYS A 414 -12.05 25.33 6.05
N ASP A 415 -10.95 24.66 6.37
CA ASP A 415 -9.69 24.75 5.62
C ASP A 415 -9.86 24.28 4.16
N ILE A 416 -10.55 23.15 3.95
CA ILE A 416 -10.84 22.61 2.61
C ILE A 416 -11.74 23.55 1.83
N ILE A 417 -12.90 23.94 2.39
CA ILE A 417 -13.89 24.74 1.66
C ILE A 417 -13.34 26.13 1.33
N THR A 418 -12.62 26.77 2.25
CA THR A 418 -11.98 28.08 2.01
C THR A 418 -10.89 27.98 0.94
N THR A 419 -10.16 26.86 0.89
CA THR A 419 -9.19 26.60 -0.18
C THR A 419 -9.88 26.41 -1.52
N LEU A 420 -10.95 25.61 -1.58
CA LEU A 420 -11.73 25.39 -2.79
C LEU A 420 -12.35 26.71 -3.30
N GLN A 421 -12.84 27.58 -2.42
CA GLN A 421 -13.34 28.89 -2.82
C GLN A 421 -12.29 29.71 -3.58
N LYS A 422 -11.03 29.71 -3.12
CA LYS A 422 -9.92 30.41 -3.79
C LYS A 422 -9.52 29.75 -5.11
N VAL A 423 -9.52 28.41 -5.14
CA VAL A 423 -9.27 27.60 -6.34
C VAL A 423 -10.32 27.90 -7.41
N HIS A 424 -11.60 27.84 -7.06
CA HIS A 424 -12.72 28.15 -7.94
C HIS A 424 -12.71 29.61 -8.40
N SER A 425 -12.33 30.56 -7.54
CA SER A 425 -12.15 31.98 -7.94
C SER A 425 -11.04 32.18 -8.96
N SER A 426 -10.12 31.21 -9.08
CA SER A 426 -9.07 31.19 -10.11
C SER A 426 -9.51 30.45 -11.38
N GLY A 427 -10.77 30.00 -11.44
CA GLY A 427 -11.34 29.30 -12.58
C GLY A 427 -10.99 27.82 -12.65
N ILE A 428 -10.42 27.20 -11.61
CA ILE A 428 -10.02 25.78 -11.65
C ILE A 428 -11.05 24.94 -10.90
N ILE A 429 -11.45 23.80 -11.47
CA ILE A 429 -12.30 22.77 -10.83
C ILE A 429 -11.50 21.48 -10.71
N HIS A 430 -11.47 20.85 -9.53
CA HIS A 430 -10.66 19.67 -9.22
C HIS A 430 -11.22 18.37 -9.82
N ARG A 431 -12.55 18.15 -9.78
CA ARG A 431 -13.30 17.02 -10.35
C ARG A 431 -13.05 15.62 -9.78
N ASP A 432 -12.20 15.49 -8.76
CA ASP A 432 -11.90 14.18 -8.15
C ASP A 432 -11.71 14.30 -6.64
N LEU A 433 -12.52 15.14 -5.98
CA LEU A 433 -12.49 15.24 -4.52
C LEU A 433 -13.08 13.98 -3.91
N ARG A 434 -12.19 13.14 -3.36
CA ARG A 434 -12.48 11.86 -2.73
C ARG A 434 -11.62 11.68 -1.49
N LYS A 435 -12.05 10.81 -0.57
CA LYS A 435 -11.33 10.54 0.69
C LYS A 435 -9.82 10.26 0.54
N PHE A 436 -9.41 9.71 -0.61
CA PHE A 436 -8.02 9.35 -0.88
C PHE A 436 -7.14 10.53 -1.31
N ASN A 437 -7.76 11.66 -1.63
CA ASN A 437 -7.12 12.88 -2.13
C ASN A 437 -7.01 13.95 -1.02
N PHE A 438 -7.28 13.56 0.23
CA PHE A 438 -7.02 14.35 1.43
C PHE A 438 -5.91 13.70 2.24
N LEU A 439 -4.79 14.41 2.42
CA LEU A 439 -3.62 13.91 3.13
C LEU A 439 -3.26 14.80 4.32
N ARG A 440 -2.65 14.21 5.36
CA ARG A 440 -2.02 14.94 6.46
C ARG A 440 -0.79 14.20 6.94
N ASN A 441 0.20 14.93 7.43
CA ASN A 441 1.24 14.34 8.27
C ASN A 441 0.63 13.87 9.61
N LEU A 442 0.64 12.56 9.89
CA LEU A 442 0.03 12.01 11.10
C LEU A 442 0.90 12.19 12.35
N ASP A 443 2.20 12.44 12.18
CA ASP A 443 3.14 12.65 13.29
C ASP A 443 3.01 14.04 13.92
N ASP A 444 2.33 14.97 13.25
CA ASP A 444 2.06 16.31 13.76
C ASP A 444 0.56 16.62 13.71
N LEU A 445 -0.10 16.57 14.87
CA LEU A 445 -1.53 16.85 15.00
C LEU A 445 -1.88 18.32 14.70
N SER A 446 -0.90 19.23 14.65
CA SER A 446 -1.07 20.63 14.26
C SER A 446 -1.07 20.84 12.75
N GLU A 447 -0.62 19.84 11.97
CA GLU A 447 -0.46 19.97 10.53
C GLU A 447 -1.77 20.14 9.77
N ASN A 448 -1.64 20.83 8.63
CA ASN A 448 -2.75 21.19 7.77
C ASN A 448 -3.20 20.01 6.91
N ILE A 449 -4.48 20.01 6.55
CA ILE A 449 -5.00 19.09 5.54
C ILE A 449 -4.50 19.51 4.15
N LEU A 450 -4.07 18.55 3.34
CA LEU A 450 -3.63 18.75 1.96
C LEU A 450 -4.66 18.20 0.98
N ILE A 451 -4.95 18.97 -0.07
CA ILE A 451 -5.78 18.58 -1.22
C ILE A 451 -4.85 18.22 -2.38
N VAL A 452 -4.88 16.96 -2.81
CA VAL A 452 -3.93 16.41 -3.80
C VAL A 452 -4.63 15.79 -5.00
N ASP A 453 -3.83 15.43 -6.02
CA ASP A 453 -4.26 14.74 -7.24
C ASP A 453 -5.08 15.61 -8.21
N TRP A 454 -4.44 16.66 -8.72
CA TRP A 454 -5.03 17.63 -9.65
C TRP A 454 -5.03 17.16 -11.12
N GLY A 455 -4.73 15.89 -11.38
CA GLY A 455 -4.55 15.34 -12.73
C GLY A 455 -5.82 15.25 -13.59
N TYR A 456 -7.00 15.45 -12.99
CA TYR A 456 -8.29 15.56 -13.69
C TYR A 456 -8.90 16.96 -13.60
N SER A 457 -8.15 17.94 -13.10
CA SER A 457 -8.66 19.31 -13.01
C SER A 457 -8.89 19.92 -14.40
N THR A 458 -9.76 20.91 -14.46
CA THR A 458 -10.12 21.63 -15.68
C THR A 458 -10.42 23.08 -15.37
N ASN A 459 -10.44 23.94 -16.39
CA ASN A 459 -10.96 25.28 -16.23
C ASN A 459 -12.50 25.27 -16.23
N ASP A 460 -13.07 26.19 -15.47
CA ASP A 460 -14.49 26.52 -15.53
C ASP A 460 -14.85 26.87 -16.98
N SER A 461 -16.02 26.41 -17.44
CA SER A 461 -16.54 26.50 -18.82
C SER A 461 -16.03 25.52 -19.90
N ASP A 462 -15.04 24.66 -19.61
CA ASP A 462 -14.61 23.65 -20.58
C ASP A 462 -15.62 22.47 -20.66
N SER A 463 -16.24 22.25 -21.82
CA SER A 463 -16.92 20.99 -22.11
C SER A 463 -15.86 19.90 -22.31
N THR A 464 -15.89 18.89 -21.45
CA THR A 464 -14.88 17.83 -21.47
C THR A 464 -15.51 16.46 -21.30
N THR A 465 -14.80 15.43 -21.77
CA THR A 465 -15.16 14.05 -21.44
C THR A 465 -15.07 13.82 -19.95
N PHE A 466 -15.92 12.94 -19.44
CA PHE A 466 -15.90 12.55 -18.04
C PHE A 466 -14.52 12.05 -17.60
N ALA A 467 -14.09 12.53 -16.44
CA ALA A 467 -12.91 12.08 -15.72
C ALA A 467 -13.14 12.32 -14.23
N GLY A 468 -12.55 11.47 -13.39
CA GLY A 468 -12.76 11.43 -11.94
C GLY A 468 -13.45 10.14 -11.46
N ALA A 469 -13.63 10.05 -10.15
CA ALA A 469 -14.26 8.93 -9.47
C ALA A 469 -15.79 9.09 -9.41
N LEU A 470 -16.55 8.12 -9.93
CA LEU A 470 -18.02 8.19 -10.01
C LEU A 470 -18.68 8.30 -8.63
N GLU A 471 -18.09 7.71 -7.60
CA GLU A 471 -18.73 7.47 -6.30
C GLU A 471 -19.20 8.75 -5.62
N CYS A 472 -18.53 9.87 -5.89
CA CYS A 472 -18.82 11.17 -5.28
C CYS A 472 -19.43 12.17 -6.28
N MET A 473 -19.61 11.79 -7.55
CA MET A 473 -20.11 12.71 -8.58
C MET A 473 -21.55 13.17 -8.31
N PRO A 474 -21.90 14.43 -8.61
CA PRO A 474 -23.28 14.92 -8.51
C PRO A 474 -24.29 14.17 -9.39
N ASP A 475 -25.55 14.21 -8.99
CA ASP A 475 -26.63 13.49 -9.68
C ASP A 475 -26.83 13.95 -11.12
N HIS A 476 -26.67 15.26 -11.40
CA HIS A 476 -26.76 15.78 -12.77
C HIS A 476 -25.65 15.23 -13.67
N ILE A 477 -24.42 15.10 -13.15
CA ILE A 477 -23.29 14.50 -13.87
C ILE A 477 -23.56 13.01 -14.14
N LEU A 478 -24.05 12.29 -13.12
CA LEU A 478 -24.43 10.88 -13.27
C LEU A 478 -25.54 10.71 -14.32
N GLN A 479 -26.52 11.61 -14.36
CA GLN A 479 -27.60 11.59 -15.35
C GLN A 479 -27.09 11.89 -16.76
N SER A 480 -26.23 12.89 -16.94
CA SER A 480 -25.61 13.19 -18.23
C SER A 480 -24.76 12.02 -18.74
N LEU A 481 -24.04 11.32 -17.86
CA LEU A 481 -23.32 10.08 -18.21
C LEU A 481 -24.25 8.98 -18.72
N ILE A 482 -25.38 8.76 -18.03
CA ILE A 482 -26.41 7.80 -18.42
C ILE A 482 -26.94 8.14 -19.82
N ASN A 483 -27.27 9.41 -20.03
CA ASN A 483 -27.86 9.90 -21.27
C ASN A 483 -26.84 9.99 -22.41
N GLY A 484 -25.54 10.06 -22.10
CA GLY A 484 -24.47 10.30 -23.08
C GLY A 484 -24.38 11.77 -23.52
N GLU A 485 -24.71 12.68 -22.62
CA GLU A 485 -24.68 14.12 -22.84
C GLU A 485 -23.30 14.71 -22.50
N GLU A 486 -22.99 15.87 -23.08
CA GLU A 486 -21.81 16.65 -22.67
C GLU A 486 -21.94 17.14 -21.22
N ILE A 487 -20.79 17.23 -20.55
CA ILE A 487 -20.70 17.60 -19.15
C ILE A 487 -20.00 18.93 -19.04
N VAL A 488 -20.68 19.88 -18.40
CA VAL A 488 -20.10 21.16 -17.98
C VAL A 488 -19.81 21.09 -16.49
N TYR A 489 -18.56 21.34 -16.13
CA TYR A 489 -18.11 21.32 -14.74
C TYR A 489 -18.12 22.73 -14.16
N GLY A 490 -18.75 22.88 -12.99
CA GLY A 490 -18.72 24.11 -12.21
C GLY A 490 -18.28 23.86 -10.76
N PRO A 491 -18.06 24.93 -9.97
CA PRO A 491 -17.66 24.86 -8.56
C PRO A 491 -18.49 23.92 -7.69
N GLN A 492 -19.78 23.80 -8.00
CA GLN A 492 -20.73 22.97 -7.25
C GLN A 492 -20.36 21.48 -7.34
N VAL A 493 -19.72 21.04 -8.43
CA VAL A 493 -19.27 19.65 -8.59
C VAL A 493 -18.29 19.27 -7.49
N ASP A 494 -17.29 20.10 -7.25
CA ASP A 494 -16.29 19.87 -6.20
C ASP A 494 -16.91 19.89 -4.81
N LEU A 495 -17.83 20.82 -4.54
CA LEU A 495 -18.52 20.90 -3.26
C LEU A 495 -19.36 19.64 -2.98
N VAL A 496 -20.13 19.15 -3.96
CA VAL A 496 -20.86 17.88 -3.83
C VAL A 496 -19.90 16.71 -3.63
N CYS A 497 -18.80 16.65 -4.41
CA CYS A 497 -17.82 15.58 -4.29
C CYS A 497 -17.19 15.54 -2.88
N PHE A 498 -16.86 16.70 -2.32
CA PHE A 498 -16.37 16.83 -0.96
C PHE A 498 -17.40 16.36 0.08
N VAL A 499 -18.65 16.83 -0.02
CA VAL A 499 -19.73 16.45 0.91
C VAL A 499 -20.02 14.95 0.86
N ARG A 500 -20.09 14.36 -0.34
CA ARG A 500 -20.27 12.92 -0.53
C ARG A 500 -19.08 12.12 0.00
N SER A 501 -17.87 12.63 -0.18
CA SER A 501 -16.67 12.03 0.42
C SER A 501 -16.72 12.02 1.94
N PHE A 502 -17.12 13.14 2.54
CA PHE A 502 -17.27 13.25 3.98
C PHE A 502 -18.36 12.30 4.51
N TYR A 503 -19.51 12.21 3.83
CA TYR A 503 -20.55 11.23 4.13
C TYR A 503 -20.02 9.79 4.14
N LEU A 504 -19.28 9.41 3.10
CA LEU A 504 -18.72 8.05 2.97
C LEU A 504 -17.66 7.75 4.03
N MET A 505 -16.92 8.77 4.50
CA MET A 505 -15.97 8.62 5.60
C MET A 505 -16.68 8.41 6.95
N LEU A 506 -17.74 9.18 7.19
CA LEU A 506 -18.53 9.17 8.42
C LEU A 506 -19.36 7.89 8.58
N HIS A 507 -20.18 7.58 7.57
CA HIS A 507 -21.17 6.49 7.67
C HIS A 507 -20.64 5.12 7.21
N ARG A 508 -19.57 5.11 6.40
CA ARG A 508 -18.95 3.89 5.82
C ARG A 508 -19.99 2.87 5.30
N PRO A 509 -20.97 3.30 4.49
CA PRO A 509 -22.02 2.42 4.02
C PRO A 509 -21.43 1.30 3.15
N THR A 510 -22.03 0.12 3.23
CA THR A 510 -21.75 -0.95 2.27
C THR A 510 -22.37 -0.57 0.94
N LEU A 511 -21.55 -0.11 0.00
CA LEU A 511 -21.94 -0.05 -1.41
C LEU A 511 -21.89 -1.49 -1.91
N ASP A 512 -23.05 -2.05 -2.25
CA ASP A 512 -23.11 -3.34 -2.95
C ASP A 512 -22.14 -3.29 -4.13
N ARG A 513 -21.30 -4.32 -4.24
CA ARG A 513 -20.19 -4.33 -5.20
C ARG A 513 -20.76 -4.04 -6.57
N VAL A 514 -20.48 -2.85 -7.08
CA VAL A 514 -20.67 -2.49 -8.47
C VAL A 514 -19.99 -3.60 -9.29
N PRO A 515 -20.72 -4.34 -10.15
CA PRO A 515 -20.13 -5.43 -10.90
C PRO A 515 -19.02 -4.89 -11.79
N PHE A 516 -17.77 -5.21 -11.46
CA PHE A 516 -16.63 -4.98 -12.34
C PHE A 516 -16.46 -6.23 -13.22
N ASP A 517 -17.49 -6.53 -14.02
CA ASP A 517 -17.39 -7.56 -15.05
C ASP A 517 -16.72 -7.00 -16.31
N LYS A 518 -16.35 -7.89 -17.24
CA LYS A 518 -15.61 -7.57 -18.47
C LYS A 518 -16.30 -6.53 -19.37
N ASP A 519 -17.58 -6.27 -19.14
CA ASP A 519 -18.39 -5.23 -19.76
C ASP A 519 -18.63 -4.05 -18.79
N ASP A 520 -17.55 -3.42 -18.28
CA ASP A 520 -17.60 -2.26 -17.37
C ASP A 520 -18.35 -1.09 -18.01
N ASN A 521 -19.68 -1.08 -17.86
CA ASN A 521 -20.56 -0.08 -18.41
C ASN A 521 -20.70 1.08 -17.42
N ILE A 522 -19.97 2.17 -17.69
CA ILE A 522 -20.02 3.40 -16.89
C ILE A 522 -21.46 3.89 -16.64
N LYS A 523 -22.40 3.66 -17.57
CA LYS A 523 -23.81 4.08 -17.44
C LYS A 523 -24.56 3.26 -16.38
N GLU A 524 -24.27 1.97 -16.27
CA GLU A 524 -24.89 1.11 -15.26
C GLU A 524 -24.37 1.46 -13.87
N ARG A 525 -23.07 1.71 -13.75
CA ARG A 525 -22.44 2.17 -12.51
C ARG A 525 -23.00 3.52 -12.06
N ALA A 526 -23.20 4.43 -13.00
CA ALA A 526 -23.84 5.72 -12.75
C ALA A 526 -25.29 5.55 -12.25
N HIS A 527 -26.08 4.62 -12.82
CA HIS A 527 -27.43 4.31 -12.31
C HIS A 527 -27.42 3.79 -10.88
N ILE A 528 -26.53 2.85 -10.55
CA ILE A 528 -26.42 2.29 -9.20
C ILE A 528 -26.11 3.40 -8.19
N LEU A 529 -25.14 4.27 -8.50
CA LEU A 529 -24.74 5.37 -7.62
C LEU A 529 -25.83 6.44 -7.51
N LEU A 530 -26.53 6.74 -8.59
CA LEU A 530 -27.65 7.69 -8.57
C LEU A 530 -28.76 7.20 -7.64
N ASN A 531 -29.08 5.90 -7.66
CA ASN A 531 -30.06 5.30 -6.76
C ASN A 531 -29.58 5.33 -5.29
N PHE A 532 -28.32 4.96 -5.04
CA PHE A 532 -27.72 5.04 -3.71
C PHE A 532 -27.82 6.44 -3.09
N TRP A 533 -27.52 7.49 -3.88
CA TRP A 533 -27.54 8.86 -3.39
C TRP A 533 -28.96 9.43 -3.23
N LYS A 534 -29.95 8.98 -4.02
CA LYS A 534 -31.36 9.34 -3.82
C LYS A 534 -31.88 8.95 -2.44
N ASP A 535 -31.46 7.79 -1.93
CA ASP A 535 -31.91 7.31 -0.62
C ASP A 535 -31.19 7.95 0.56
N SER A 536 -30.00 8.50 0.33
CA SER A 536 -29.14 9.07 1.37
C SER A 536 -29.52 10.51 1.80
N LYS A 537 -30.47 11.16 1.11
CA LYS A 537 -30.82 12.60 1.27
C LYS A 537 -31.96 12.89 2.27
N LYS A 538 -32.34 11.95 3.13
CA LYS A 538 -33.61 12.05 3.89
C LYS A 538 -33.46 12.76 5.25
N SER A 539 -32.83 13.94 5.30
CA SER A 539 -32.86 14.79 6.51
C SER A 539 -32.74 16.28 6.21
N ASP A 540 -33.26 17.12 7.11
CA ASP A 540 -33.20 18.58 7.01
C ASP A 540 -31.76 19.10 6.99
N VAL A 541 -30.84 18.44 7.70
CA VAL A 541 -29.42 18.79 7.73
C VAL A 541 -28.79 18.61 6.35
N TRP A 542 -29.07 17.49 5.67
CA TRP A 542 -28.56 17.25 4.32
C TRP A 542 -29.20 18.21 3.31
N ASN A 543 -30.48 18.53 3.44
CA ASN A 543 -31.14 19.51 2.57
C ASN A 543 -30.46 20.88 2.66
N ASN A 544 -30.21 21.40 3.87
CA ASN A 544 -29.52 22.67 4.06
C ASN A 544 -28.09 22.68 3.46
N ILE A 545 -27.38 21.54 3.57
CA ILE A 545 -26.06 21.36 2.94
C ILE A 545 -26.16 21.49 1.42
N TYR A 546 -27.11 20.80 0.78
CA TYR A 546 -27.26 20.87 -0.67
C TYR A 546 -27.76 22.24 -1.15
N GLU A 547 -28.65 22.92 -0.41
CA GLU A 547 -29.04 24.31 -0.71
C GLU A 547 -27.84 25.28 -0.68
N ALA A 548 -26.92 25.09 0.28
CA ALA A 548 -25.69 25.87 0.35
C ALA A 548 -24.78 25.62 -0.87
N ILE A 549 -24.76 24.39 -1.39
CA ILE A 549 -23.98 24.04 -2.59
C ILE A 549 -24.62 24.65 -3.85
N ASP A 550 -25.94 24.51 -4.02
CA ASP A 550 -26.65 25.01 -5.21
C ASP A 550 -26.56 26.54 -5.32
N SER A 551 -26.60 27.24 -4.18
CA SER A 551 -26.35 28.69 -4.10
C SER A 551 -24.87 29.07 -4.12
N THR A 552 -23.95 28.10 -4.14
CA THR A 552 -22.49 28.29 -4.09
C THR A 552 -22.05 29.13 -2.87
N SER A 553 -22.75 28.95 -1.75
CA SER A 553 -22.54 29.65 -0.48
C SER A 553 -21.54 28.90 0.41
N TYR A 554 -20.25 29.12 0.19
CA TYR A 554 -19.15 28.46 0.92
C TYR A 554 -19.26 28.63 2.45
N ASP A 555 -19.57 29.84 2.94
CA ASP A 555 -19.70 30.11 4.37
C ASP A 555 -20.89 29.37 5.01
N GLN A 556 -22.00 29.23 4.29
CA GLN A 556 -23.14 28.46 4.76
C GLN A 556 -22.81 26.97 4.79
N LEU A 557 -22.14 26.47 3.75
CA LEU A 557 -21.71 25.08 3.68
C LEU A 557 -20.77 24.71 4.84
N ILE A 558 -19.82 25.59 5.19
CA ILE A 558 -18.95 25.41 6.36
C ILE A 558 -19.79 25.27 7.63
N ARG A 559 -20.73 26.20 7.88
CA ARG A 559 -21.57 26.17 9.09
C ARG A 559 -22.40 24.89 9.20
N GLU A 560 -23.03 24.44 8.11
CA GLU A 560 -23.87 23.24 8.15
C GLU A 560 -23.04 21.95 8.32
N LEU A 561 -21.86 21.86 7.73
CA LEU A 561 -20.97 20.70 7.93
C LEU A 561 -20.30 20.69 9.30
N GLU A 562 -19.93 21.85 9.84
CA GLU A 562 -19.36 21.97 11.18
C GLU A 562 -20.35 21.58 12.29
N ARG A 563 -21.66 21.61 12.03
CA ARG A 563 -22.71 21.13 12.95
C ARG A 563 -22.73 19.60 13.11
N LEU A 564 -22.08 18.87 12.20
CA LEU A 564 -21.97 17.40 12.26
C LEU A 564 -20.81 16.94 13.18
N PHE A 565 -20.05 17.88 13.75
CA PHE A 565 -18.99 17.68 14.73
C PHE A 565 -19.35 18.31 16.07
#